data_AF-A0A434P9P8-F1
#
_entry.id   AF-A0A434P9P8-F1
#
_cell.length_a   1.000
_cell.length_b   1.000
_cell.length_c   1.000
_cell.angle_alpha   90.00
_cell.angle_beta   90.00
_cell.angle_gamma   90.00
#
_symmetry.space_group_name_H-M   'P 1'
#
loop_
_entity.id
_entity.type
_entity.pdbx_description
1 polymer ?
#
loop_
_entity_poly.entity_id
_entity_poly.type
_entity_poly.pdbx_seq_one_letter_code
_entity_poly.pdbx_strand_id
1 'polypeptide(L)' 'TYEFCHIISGRVEIEEKGGETRTYRAGDSFVMKPGFVGVWRTIETVRKIYVCVYD' A
#
# COMPACT_ATOMS: atom_id res chain seq x y z
N THR A 1 -14.24 0.99 -3.06
CA THR A 1 -13.14 0.22 -3.67
C THR A 1 -12.22 -0.34 -2.62
N TYR A 2 -11.99 -1.64 -2.66
CA TYR A 2 -10.89 -2.31 -1.95
C TYR A 2 -9.70 -2.45 -2.90
N GLU A 3 -8.47 -2.28 -2.41
CA GLU A 3 -7.24 -2.60 -3.15
C GLU A 3 -6.34 -3.49 -2.29
N PHE A 4 -6.12 -4.72 -2.72
CA PHE A 4 -5.06 -5.58 -2.19
C PHE A 4 -3.74 -5.27 -2.91
N CYS A 5 -2.64 -5.25 -2.16
CA CYS A 5 -1.29 -5.12 -2.68
C CYS A 5 -0.38 -6.21 -2.12
N HIS A 6 0.47 -6.78 -2.98
CA HIS A 6 1.61 -7.60 -2.59
C HIS A 6 2.89 -7.02 -3.20
N ILE A 7 3.89 -6.71 -2.37
CA ILE A 7 5.15 -6.12 -2.82
C ILE A 7 6.09 -7.22 -3.31
N ILE A 8 6.48 -7.15 -4.58
CA ILE A 8 7.48 -8.06 -5.17
C ILE A 8 8.90 -7.55 -4.91
N SER A 9 9.13 -6.24 -5.06
CA SER A 9 10.43 -5.60 -4.83
C SER A 9 10.28 -4.12 -4.48
N GLY A 10 11.32 -3.56 -3.85
CA GLY A 10 11.38 -2.17 -3.42
C GLY A 10 10.75 -1.93 -2.03
N ARG A 11 10.53 -0.65 -1.71
CA ARG A 11 10.06 -0.20 -0.39
C ARG A 11 9.15 1.01 -0.50
N VAL A 12 8.03 0.96 0.21
CA VAL A 12 7.09 2.08 0.36
C VAL A 12 6.76 2.32 1.83
N GLU A 13 6.41 3.56 2.14
CA GLU A 13 5.78 3.93 3.39
C GLU A 13 4.37 4.47 3.11
N ILE A 14 3.42 4.02 3.91
CA ILE A 14 2.02 4.43 3.81
C ILE A 14 1.62 5.03 5.15
N GLU A 15 1.18 6.27 5.11
CA GLU A 15 0.68 7.03 6.25
C GLU A 15 -0.82 7.26 6.05
N GLU A 16 -1.65 6.60 6.86
CA GLU A 16 -3.09 6.88 6.88
C GLU A 16 -3.37 8.14 7.70
N LYS A 17 -4.29 8.99 7.26
CA LYS A 17 -4.62 10.25 7.96
C LYS A 17 -5.06 9.96 9.40
N GLY A 18 -4.26 10.42 10.37
CA GLY A 18 -4.52 10.21 11.80
C GLY A 18 -4.11 8.82 12.31
N GLY A 19 -3.49 8.00 11.46
CA GLY A 19 -2.93 6.70 11.81
C GLY A 19 -1.39 6.71 11.85
N GLU A 20 -0.83 5.53 12.08
CA GLU A 20 0.61 5.32 12.06
C GLU A 20 1.15 5.14 10.63
N THR A 21 2.36 5.62 10.38
CA THR A 21 3.10 5.29 9.16
C THR A 21 3.56 3.84 9.21
N ARG A 22 3.27 3.09 8.16
CA ARG A 22 3.69 1.69 7.99
C ARG A 22 4.62 1.55 6.79
N THR A 23 5.71 0.81 6.96
CA THR A 23 6.64 0.47 5.88
C THR A 23 6.31 -0.91 5.32
N TYR A 24 6.26 -1.03 4.00
CA TYR A 24 6.10 -2.30 3.29
C TYR A 24 7.26 -2.51 2.30
N ARG A 25 7.74 -3.75 2.23
CA ARG A 25 8.88 -4.20 1.42
C ARG A 25 8.58 -5.55 0.77
N ALA A 26 9.51 -6.07 -0.04
CA ALA A 26 9.38 -7.35 -0.72
C ALA A 26 8.86 -8.47 0.22
N GLY A 27 7.79 -9.14 -0.21
CA GLY A 27 7.10 -10.19 0.55
C GLY A 27 5.89 -9.69 1.35
N ASP A 28 5.81 -8.40 1.68
CA ASP A 28 4.70 -7.85 2.45
C ASP A 28 3.43 -7.73 1.62
N SER A 29 2.28 -7.90 2.30
CA SER A 29 0.97 -7.74 1.70
C SER A 29 0.06 -6.88 2.59
N PHE A 30 -0.79 -6.07 1.97
CA PHE A 30 -1.75 -5.23 2.69
C PHE A 30 -2.99 -4.95 1.86
N VAL A 31 -4.04 -4.47 2.53
CA VAL A 31 -5.30 -4.06 1.89
C VAL A 31 -5.58 -2.60 2.25
N MET A 32 -5.78 -1.78 1.23
CA MET A 32 -6.36 -0.45 1.36
C MET A 32 -7.88 -0.61 1.37
N LYS A 33 -8.51 -0.15 2.46
CA LYS A 33 -9.96 -0.25 2.66
C LYS A 33 -10.68 0.92 1.99
N PRO A 34 -11.99 0.79 1.69
CA PRO A 34 -12.81 1.90 1.22
C PRO A 34 -12.68 3.11 2.14
N GLY A 35 -12.56 4.30 1.54
CA GLY A 35 -12.40 5.55 2.28
C GLY A 35 -10.98 5.83 2.79
N PHE A 36 -9.97 5.02 2.40
CA PHE A 36 -8.58 5.32 2.71
C PHE A 36 -8.20 6.74 2.24
N VAL A 37 -7.65 7.53 3.16
CA VAL A 37 -7.06 8.84 2.89
C VAL A 37 -5.69 8.85 3.54
N GLY A 38 -4.64 9.06 2.75
CA GLY A 38 -3.28 8.98 3.26
C GLY A 38 -2.22 9.33 2.22
N VAL A 39 -0.96 9.26 2.65
CA VAL A 39 0.21 9.50 1.81
C VAL A 39 0.87 8.18 1.47
N TRP A 40 1.14 7.97 0.19
CA TRP A 40 2.00 6.91 -0.31
C TRP A 40 3.37 7.50 -0.67
N ARG A 41 4.42 7.09 0.04
CA ARG A 41 5.81 7.49 -0.26
C ARG A 41 6.56 6.30 -0.84
N THR A 42 6.98 6.42 -2.09
CA THR A 42 7.86 5.44 -2.75
C THR A 42 9.30 5.74 -2.36
N ILE A 43 9.88 4.95 -1.47
CA ILE A 43 11.24 5.16 -0.95
C ILE A 43 12.28 4.59 -1.92
N GLU A 44 11.94 3.48 -2.56
CA GLU A 44 12.73 2.80 -3.60
C GLU A 44 11.78 2.41 -4.74
N THR A 45 12.29 2.21 -5.97
CA THR A 45 11.46 1.74 -7.09
C THR A 45 10.72 0.46 -6.71
N VAL A 46 9.37 0.53 -6.70
CA VAL A 46 8.52 -0.59 -6.29
C VAL A 46 7.95 -1.33 -7.49
N ARG A 47 7.91 -2.66 -7.38
CA ARG A 47 7.07 -3.54 -8.18
C ARG A 47 6.07 -4.23 -7.26
N LYS A 48 4.79 -4.15 -7.58
CA LYS A 48 3.70 -4.78 -6.81
C LYS A 48 2.72 -5.52 -7.72
N ILE A 49 2.06 -6.53 -7.16
CA ILE A 49 0.78 -7.03 -7.67
C ILE A 49 -0.31 -6.25 -6.95
N TYR A 50 -1.35 -5.85 -7.66
CA TYR A 50 -2.53 -5.24 -7.06
C TYR A 50 -3.81 -5.89 -7.62
N VAL A 51 -4.84 -5.95 -6.77
CA VAL A 51 -6.19 -6.37 -7.16
C VAL A 51 -7.15 -5.35 -6.60
N CYS A 52 -7.95 -4.74 -7.48
CA CYS A 52 -8.98 -3.78 -7.10
C CYS A 52 -10.36 -4.39 -7.31
N VAL A 53 -11.23 -4.26 -6.31
CA VAL A 53 -12.66 -4.55 -6.44
C VAL A 53 -13.40 -3.22 -6.35
N TYR A 54 -14.08 -2.88 -7.45
CA TYR A 54 -14.96 -1.73 -7.57
C TYR A 54 -16.40 -2.21 -7.38
N ASP A 55 -17.21 -1.35 -6.78
CA ASP A 55 -18.67 -1.53 -6.74
C ASP A 55 -19.29 -1.03 -8.04
#